data_AF-A0A9Q4NSL8-F1
#
_entry.id   AF-A0A9Q4NSL8-F1
#
_cell.length_a   1.000
_cell.length_b   1.000
_cell.length_c   1.000
_cell.angle_alpha   90.00
_cell.angle_beta   90.00
_cell.angle_gamma   90.00
#
_symmetry.space_group_name_H-M   'P 1'
#
loop_
_entity.id
_entity.type
_entity.pdbx_description
1 polymer ?
#
loop_
_entity_poly.entity_id
_entity_poly.type
_entity_poly.pdbx_seq_one_letter_code
_entity_poly.pdbx_strand_id
1 'polypeptide(L)'
;MSPRSILWAYLASVVAVPGAFVAGIGLAGDRLTHATTCLIGIGVVVLTSVGSVGWAAAYTRATRAQRGTTVAVWIATACLFVGLGSTGLAFWEEYQAGMSLPIINLFLLLIPLGLLILLGSAVAQTAAARPSRARGERQR
;
A
#
# COMPACT_ATOMS: atom_id res chain seq x y z
N MET A 1 -2.31 -10.88 -15.91
CA MET A 1 -1.08 -10.70 -15.12
C MET A 1 -0.85 -11.93 -14.25
N SER A 2 0.40 -12.31 -14.02
CA SER A 2 0.73 -13.38 -13.05
C SER A 2 0.45 -12.90 -11.61
N PRO A 3 0.03 -13.79 -10.69
CA PRO A 3 -0.15 -13.43 -9.28
C PRO A 3 1.06 -12.75 -8.64
N ARG A 4 2.27 -13.23 -8.99
CA ARG A 4 3.54 -12.61 -8.60
C ARG A 4 3.62 -11.15 -9.05
N SER A 5 3.38 -10.88 -10.33
CA SER A 5 3.44 -9.51 -10.86
C SER A 5 2.41 -8.58 -10.22
N ILE A 6 1.24 -9.11 -9.85
CA ILE A 6 0.20 -8.34 -9.16
C ILE A 6 0.69 -7.91 -7.77
N LEU A 7 1.29 -8.81 -6.98
CA LEU A 7 1.81 -8.47 -5.64
C LEU A 7 2.96 -7.46 -5.69
N TRP A 8 3.89 -7.60 -6.65
CA TRP A 8 4.97 -6.63 -6.81
C TRP A 8 4.45 -5.26 -7.27
N ALA A 9 3.48 -5.23 -8.19
CA ALA A 9 2.86 -3.99 -8.62
C ALA A 9 2.08 -3.32 -7.46
N TYR A 10 1.38 -4.13 -6.66
CA TYR A 10 0.71 -3.66 -5.45
C TYR A 10 1.71 -3.03 -4.48
N LEU A 11 2.76 -3.76 -4.10
CA LEU A 11 3.78 -3.27 -3.18
C LEU A 11 4.47 -2.00 -3.71
N ALA A 12 4.80 -1.98 -5.01
CA ALA A 12 5.37 -0.80 -5.65
C ALA A 12 4.41 0.41 -5.58
N SER A 13 3.12 0.22 -5.82
CA SER A 13 2.14 1.32 -5.79
C SER A 13 1.97 1.93 -4.40
N VAL A 14 1.90 1.11 -3.35
CA VAL A 14 1.72 1.57 -1.95
C VAL A 14 2.94 2.31 -1.44
N VAL A 15 4.13 2.06 -1.99
CA VAL A 15 5.35 2.80 -1.63
C VAL A 15 5.53 4.03 -2.52
N ALA A 16 5.37 3.87 -3.83
CA ALA A 16 5.64 4.92 -4.80
C ALA A 16 4.67 6.10 -4.69
N VAL A 17 3.39 5.86 -4.42
CA VAL A 17 2.39 6.94 -4.36
C VAL A 17 2.62 7.85 -3.14
N PRO A 18 2.70 7.32 -1.90
CA PRO A 18 3.09 8.14 -0.74
C PRO A 18 4.52 8.71 -0.86
N GLY A 19 5.46 7.95 -1.42
CA GLY A 19 6.83 8.43 -1.63
C GLY A 19 6.90 9.63 -2.58
N ALA A 20 6.14 9.60 -3.67
CA ALA A 20 6.03 10.72 -4.61
C ALA A 20 5.37 11.94 -3.96
N PHE A 21 4.39 11.73 -3.07
CA PHE A 21 3.80 12.82 -2.29
C PHE A 21 4.83 13.49 -1.37
N VAL A 22 5.54 12.71 -0.55
CA VAL A 22 6.57 13.25 0.36
C VAL A 22 7.67 13.98 -0.42
N ALA A 23 8.16 13.38 -1.51
CA ALA A 23 9.14 14.01 -2.39
C ALA A 23 8.59 15.30 -3.02
N GLY A 24 7.34 15.29 -3.47
CA GLY A 24 6.67 16.44 -4.06
C GLY A 24 6.53 17.62 -3.08
N ILE A 25 6.15 17.35 -1.83
CA ILE A 25 6.12 18.37 -0.76
C ILE A 25 7.52 18.92 -0.52
N GLY A 26 8.53 18.06 -0.42
CA GLY A 26 9.93 18.48 -0.23
C GLY A 26 10.46 19.36 -1.38
N LEU A 27 10.07 19.07 -2.62
CA LEU A 27 10.43 19.87 -3.79
C LEU A 27 9.65 21.18 -3.89
N ALA A 28 8.40 21.20 -3.44
CA ALA A 28 7.56 22.38 -3.45
C ALA A 28 7.98 23.41 -2.39
N GLY A 29 8.53 22.95 -1.25
CA GLY A 29 8.92 23.80 -0.13
C GLY A 29 7.76 24.69 0.34
N ASP A 30 8.04 25.95 0.63
CA ASP A 30 7.05 26.92 1.16
C ASP A 30 6.05 27.43 0.11
N ARG A 31 6.09 26.93 -1.14
CA ARG A 31 5.19 27.36 -2.21
C ARG A 31 3.76 26.86 -2.02
N LEU A 32 3.57 25.81 -1.22
CA LEU A 32 2.26 25.27 -0.91
C LEU A 32 1.79 25.78 0.43
N THR A 33 0.55 26.28 0.47
CA THR A 33 -0.09 26.57 1.75
C THR A 33 -0.29 25.27 2.54
N HIS A 34 -0.36 25.37 3.86
CA HIS A 34 -0.66 24.22 4.72
C HIS A 34 -1.98 23.54 4.32
N ALA A 35 -3.03 24.33 4.08
CA ALA A 35 -4.32 23.83 3.63
C ALA A 35 -4.23 23.04 2.30
N THR A 36 -3.46 23.53 1.33
CA THR A 36 -3.21 22.81 0.06
C THR A 36 -2.49 21.50 0.30
N THR A 37 -1.47 21.50 1.17
CA THR A 37 -0.70 20.29 1.52
C THR A 37 -1.61 19.22 2.14
N CYS A 38 -2.47 19.58 3.08
CA CYS A 38 -3.41 18.66 3.71
C CYS A 38 -4.42 18.08 2.72
N LEU A 39 -4.99 18.90 1.82
CA LEU A 39 -5.92 18.43 0.80
C LEU A 39 -5.26 17.44 -0.18
N ILE A 40 -4.03 17.71 -0.62
CA ILE A 40 -3.27 16.78 -1.46
C ILE A 40 -3.01 15.48 -0.67
N GLY A 41 -2.61 15.58 0.60
CA GLY A 41 -2.37 14.43 1.47
C GLY A 41 -3.61 13.53 1.61
N ILE A 42 -4.79 14.11 1.82
CA ILE A 42 -6.07 13.39 1.85
C ILE A 42 -6.32 12.69 0.51
N GLY A 43 -6.12 13.38 -0.61
CA GLY A 43 -6.26 12.79 -1.95
C GLY A 43 -5.35 11.58 -2.15
N VAL A 44 -4.09 11.69 -1.74
CA VAL A 44 -3.09 10.61 -1.80
C VAL A 44 -3.50 9.42 -0.93
N VAL A 45 -4.01 9.67 0.28
CA VAL A 45 -4.53 8.64 1.19
C VAL A 45 -5.69 7.88 0.54
N VAL A 46 -6.67 8.59 -0.03
CA VAL A 46 -7.84 7.99 -0.69
C VAL A 46 -7.40 7.16 -1.89
N LEU A 47 -6.57 7.71 -2.79
CA LEU A 47 -6.08 7.01 -3.97
C LEU A 47 -5.31 5.75 -3.62
N THR A 48 -4.40 5.83 -2.63
CA THR A 48 -3.60 4.70 -2.19
C THR A 48 -4.47 3.62 -1.55
N SER A 49 -5.46 4.02 -0.74
CA SER A 49 -6.40 3.11 -0.09
C SER A 49 -7.29 2.37 -1.10
N VAL A 50 -7.88 3.08 -2.05
CA VAL A 50 -8.71 2.48 -3.11
C VAL A 50 -7.86 1.58 -4.02
N GLY A 51 -6.68 2.05 -4.40
CA GLY A 51 -5.71 1.25 -5.17
C GLY A 51 -5.33 -0.05 -4.45
N SER A 52 -5.14 0.02 -3.13
CA SER A 52 -4.82 -1.14 -2.30
C SER A 52 -5.91 -2.21 -2.32
N VAL A 53 -7.16 -1.80 -2.15
CA VAL A 53 -8.33 -2.70 -2.26
C VAL A 53 -8.44 -3.27 -3.67
N GLY A 54 -8.25 -2.45 -4.71
CA GLY A 54 -8.26 -2.88 -6.11
C GLY A 54 -7.21 -3.96 -6.41
N TRP A 55 -5.98 -3.78 -5.91
CA TRP A 55 -4.91 -4.75 -6.05
C TRP A 55 -5.17 -6.05 -5.29
N ALA A 56 -5.69 -5.98 -4.06
CA ALA A 56 -6.07 -7.16 -3.28
C ALA A 56 -7.18 -7.98 -3.96
N ALA A 57 -8.18 -7.30 -4.53
CA ALA A 57 -9.24 -7.92 -5.31
C ALA A 57 -8.69 -8.55 -6.61
N ALA A 58 -7.80 -7.86 -7.33
CA ALA A 58 -7.15 -8.38 -8.52
C ALA A 58 -6.31 -9.64 -8.20
N TYR A 59 -5.57 -9.63 -7.09
CA TYR A 59 -4.81 -10.79 -6.62
C TYR A 59 -5.73 -11.97 -6.32
N THR A 60 -6.80 -11.74 -5.54
CA THR A 60 -7.79 -12.77 -5.16
C THR A 60 -8.40 -13.43 -6.39
N ARG A 61 -8.72 -12.65 -7.44
CA ARG A 61 -9.24 -13.19 -8.71
C ARG A 61 -8.21 -14.06 -9.44
N ALA A 62 -6.93 -13.72 -9.37
CA ALA A 62 -5.85 -14.41 -10.06
C ALA A 62 -5.40 -15.73 -9.38
N THR A 63 -5.73 -15.94 -8.10
CA THR A 63 -5.17 -17.03 -7.30
C THR A 63 -6.16 -18.05 -6.76
N ARG A 64 -7.44 -18.06 -7.20
CA ARG A 64 -8.61 -18.82 -6.66
C ARG A 64 -8.41 -20.12 -5.84
N ALA A 65 -7.31 -20.88 -5.99
CA ALA A 65 -6.91 -22.03 -5.16
C ALA A 65 -6.01 -21.73 -3.93
N GLN A 66 -5.36 -20.56 -3.81
CA GLN A 66 -4.40 -20.23 -2.74
C GLN A 66 -5.04 -19.39 -1.62
N ARG A 67 -5.87 -20.02 -0.79
CA ARG A 67 -6.61 -19.35 0.31
C ARG A 67 -5.68 -18.67 1.32
N GLY A 68 -4.61 -19.32 1.76
CA GLY A 68 -3.70 -18.78 2.80
C GLY A 68 -3.04 -17.45 2.41
N THR A 69 -2.42 -17.39 1.23
CA THR A 69 -1.79 -16.15 0.73
C THR A 69 -2.83 -15.07 0.44
N THR A 70 -4.04 -15.43 0.06
CA THR A 70 -5.13 -14.47 -0.17
C THR A 70 -5.57 -13.80 1.13
N VAL A 71 -5.71 -14.57 2.21
CA VAL A 71 -6.02 -14.01 3.55
C VAL A 71 -4.92 -13.06 4.02
N ALA A 72 -3.64 -13.44 3.88
CA ALA A 72 -2.52 -12.58 4.24
C ALA A 72 -2.53 -11.23 3.49
N VAL A 73 -2.86 -11.25 2.19
CA VAL A 73 -2.96 -10.03 1.38
C VAL A 73 -4.12 -9.13 1.84
N TRP A 74 -5.26 -9.70 2.25
CA TRP A 74 -6.36 -8.91 2.81
C TRP A 74 -6.04 -8.37 4.20
N ILE A 75 -5.33 -9.11 5.04
CA ILE A 75 -4.83 -8.60 6.34
C ILE A 75 -3.89 -7.42 6.09
N ALA A 76 -2.92 -7.57 5.17
CA ALA A 76 -2.04 -6.47 4.78
C ALA A 76 -2.82 -5.25 4.30
N THR A 77 -3.84 -5.47 3.46
CA THR A 77 -4.69 -4.40 2.92
C THR A 77 -5.49 -3.71 4.02
N ALA A 78 -6.01 -4.44 5.00
CA ALA A 78 -6.72 -3.86 6.14
C ALA A 78 -5.78 -3.01 7.01
N CYS A 79 -4.56 -3.51 7.30
CA CYS A 79 -3.55 -2.75 8.03
C CYS A 79 -3.18 -1.45 7.30
N LEU A 80 -2.95 -1.52 5.99
CA LEU A 80 -2.69 -0.35 5.15
C LEU A 80 -3.87 0.62 5.14
N PHE A 81 -5.09 0.13 5.00
CA PHE A 81 -6.29 0.96 4.97
C PHE A 81 -6.51 1.72 6.28
N VAL A 82 -6.35 1.05 7.42
CA VAL A 82 -6.49 1.69 8.74
C VAL A 82 -5.34 2.68 8.98
N GLY A 83 -4.10 2.29 8.67
CA GLY A 83 -2.95 3.18 8.83
C GLY A 83 -3.04 4.43 7.94
N LEU A 84 -3.33 4.27 6.66
CA LEU A 84 -3.54 5.39 5.74
C LEU A 84 -4.75 6.22 6.12
N GLY A 85 -5.87 5.58 6.47
CA GLY A 85 -7.09 6.26 6.90
C GLY A 85 -6.87 7.15 8.12
N SER A 86 -6.11 6.67 9.11
CA SER A 86 -5.72 7.47 10.28
C SER A 86 -4.87 8.69 9.91
N THR A 87 -4.02 8.56 8.88
CA THR A 87 -3.22 9.67 8.35
C THR A 87 -4.11 10.69 7.63
N GLY A 88 -5.10 10.22 6.87
CA GLY A 88 -6.09 11.07 6.23
C GLY A 88 -6.94 11.84 7.24
N LEU A 89 -7.31 11.20 8.36
CA LEU A 89 -8.00 11.87 9.45
C LEU A 89 -7.12 12.97 10.08
N ALA A 90 -5.84 12.70 10.32
CA ALA A 90 -4.92 13.72 10.81
C ALA A 90 -4.81 14.92 9.85
N PHE A 91 -4.67 14.68 8.53
CA PHE A 91 -4.69 15.77 7.55
C PHE A 91 -6.01 16.55 7.54
N TRP A 92 -7.13 15.89 7.78
CA TRP A 92 -8.43 16.57 7.87
C TRP A 92 -8.52 17.46 9.11
N GLU A 93 -8.05 16.99 10.25
CA GLU A 93 -8.01 17.77 11.49
C GLU A 93 -7.09 19.00 11.35
N GLU A 94 -5.89 18.81 10.77
CA GLU A 94 -4.95 19.90 10.49
C GLU A 94 -5.50 20.90 9.48
N TYR A 95 -6.20 20.42 8.44
CA TYR A 95 -6.88 21.30 7.47
C TYR A 95 -7.91 22.20 8.15
N GLN A 96 -8.71 21.65 9.07
CA GLN A 96 -9.72 22.42 9.81
C GLN A 96 -9.09 23.38 10.83
N ALA A 97 -7.99 22.98 11.46
CA ALA A 97 -7.25 23.82 12.40
C ALA A 97 -6.44 24.93 11.71
N GLY A 98 -6.15 24.78 10.41
CA GLY A 98 -5.30 25.71 9.66
C GLY A 98 -3.82 25.66 10.05
N MET A 99 -3.41 24.69 10.86
CA MET A 99 -2.06 24.52 11.36
C MET A 99 -1.78 23.05 11.72
N SER A 100 -0.49 22.69 11.77
CA SER A 100 -0.05 21.37 12.18
C SER A 100 -0.39 21.10 13.65
N LEU A 101 -0.94 19.93 13.93
CA LEU A 101 -1.36 19.52 15.27
C LEU A 101 -0.41 18.43 15.80
N PRO A 102 -0.07 18.44 17.11
CA PRO A 102 0.73 17.37 17.71
C PRO A 102 -0.12 16.12 17.96
N ILE A 103 -0.54 15.44 16.88
CA ILE A 103 -1.40 14.25 16.93
C ILE A 103 -0.53 13.01 17.16
N ILE A 104 -0.75 12.31 18.27
CA ILE A 104 -0.15 10.99 18.52
C ILE A 104 -0.98 9.93 17.80
N ASN A 105 -0.56 9.55 16.59
CA ASN A 105 -1.26 8.55 15.78
C ASN A 105 -0.54 7.19 15.79
N LEU A 106 -0.97 6.30 16.69
CA LEU A 106 -0.42 4.94 16.80
C LEU A 106 -0.79 4.03 15.62
N PHE A 107 -1.89 4.31 14.92
CA PHE A 107 -2.33 3.50 13.78
C PHE A 107 -1.37 3.61 12.58
N LEU A 108 -0.50 4.62 12.55
CA LEU A 108 0.60 4.70 11.58
C LEU A 108 1.49 3.46 11.59
N LEU A 109 1.63 2.76 12.73
CA LEU A 109 2.39 1.51 12.83
C LEU A 109 1.77 0.34 12.05
N LEU A 110 0.50 0.45 11.65
CA LEU A 110 -0.13 -0.55 10.78
C LEU A 110 0.36 -0.47 9.34
N ILE A 111 0.86 0.68 8.88
CA ILE A 111 1.44 0.84 7.54
C ILE A 111 2.67 -0.08 7.36
N PRO A 112 3.74 0.03 8.18
CA PRO A 112 4.89 -0.85 8.04
C PRO A 112 4.53 -2.32 8.27
N LEU A 113 3.61 -2.62 9.19
CA LEU A 113 3.13 -3.99 9.40
C LEU A 113 2.46 -4.55 8.12
N GLY A 114 1.57 -3.79 7.51
CA GLY A 114 0.91 -4.18 6.26
C GLY A 114 1.91 -4.37 5.11
N LEU A 115 2.89 -3.48 4.98
CA LEU A 115 3.97 -3.59 3.99
C LEU A 115 4.80 -4.86 4.18
N LEU A 116 5.16 -5.23 5.42
CA LEU A 116 5.93 -6.44 5.71
C LEU A 116 5.15 -7.71 5.36
N ILE A 117 3.85 -7.77 5.70
CA ILE A 117 2.99 -8.90 5.34
C ILE A 117 2.86 -9.02 3.81
N LEU A 118 2.69 -7.89 3.12
CA LEU A 118 2.57 -7.85 1.66
C LEU A 118 3.88 -8.29 0.99
N LEU A 119 5.03 -7.83 1.50
CA LEU A 119 6.36 -8.23 1.05
C LEU A 119 6.59 -9.72 1.26
N GLY A 120 6.29 -10.25 2.44
CA GLY A 120 6.39 -11.69 2.74
C GLY A 120 5.52 -12.52 1.78
N SER A 121 4.31 -12.05 1.48
CA SER A 121 3.41 -12.69 0.51
C SER A 121 3.99 -12.67 -0.91
N ALA A 122 4.57 -11.55 -1.34
CA ALA A 122 5.22 -11.41 -2.64
C ALA A 122 6.42 -12.36 -2.78
N VAL A 123 7.29 -12.40 -1.76
CA VAL A 123 8.46 -13.27 -1.71
C VAL A 123 8.04 -14.75 -1.73
N ALA A 124 7.06 -15.15 -0.90
CA ALA A 124 6.55 -16.52 -0.88
C ALA A 124 6.01 -16.97 -2.25
N GLN A 125 5.25 -16.10 -2.94
CA GLN A 125 4.80 -16.36 -4.31
C GLN A 125 5.95 -16.49 -5.32
N THR A 126 6.98 -15.65 -5.21
CA THR A 126 8.14 -15.77 -6.09
C THR A 126 8.91 -17.07 -5.89
N ALA A 127 9.02 -17.54 -4.65
CA ALA A 127 9.69 -18.80 -4.32
C ALA A 127 8.90 -20.01 -4.83
N ALA A 128 7.56 -20.02 -4.66
CA ALA A 128 6.69 -21.09 -5.12
C ALA A 128 6.68 -21.24 -6.66
N ALA A 129 6.97 -20.18 -7.41
CA ALA A 129 7.05 -20.20 -8.87
C ALA A 129 8.38 -20.74 -9.44
N ARG A 130 9.43 -20.90 -8.62
CA ARG A 130 10.74 -21.46 -9.05
C ARG A 130 10.72 -22.97 -9.31
N PRO A 131 10.18 -23.84 -8.43
CA PRO A 131 10.22 -25.30 -8.64
C PRO A 131 9.35 -25.77 -9.83
N SER A 132 8.33 -25.02 -10.21
CA SER A 132 7.45 -25.36 -11.35
C SER A 132 8.11 -25.17 -12.72
N ARG A 133 9.10 -24.26 -12.86
CA ARG A 133 9.89 -24.12 -14.10
C ARG A 133 10.89 -25.25 -14.30
N ALA A 134 11.60 -25.65 -13.24
CA ALA A 134 12.62 -26.70 -13.29
C ALA A 134 12.05 -28.09 -13.66
N ARG A 135 10.76 -28.33 -13.39
CA ARG A 135 10.08 -29.59 -13.74
C ARG A 135 9.63 -29.64 -15.21
N GLY A 136 9.31 -28.49 -15.81
CA GLY A 136 8.92 -28.40 -17.22
C GLY A 136 10.09 -28.54 -18.19
N GLU A 137 11.31 -28.13 -17.79
CA GLU A 137 12.53 -28.32 -18.59
C GLU A 137 13.04 -29.76 -18.60
N ARG A 138 12.67 -30.60 -17.61
CA ARG A 138 13.05 -32.02 -17.57
C ARG A 138 12.12 -32.95 -18.36
N GLN A 139 11.01 -32.43 -18.88
CA GLN A 139 10.02 -33.20 -19.65
C GLN A 139 9.99 -32.84 -21.14
N ARG A 140 10.96 -32.03 -21.61
CA ARG A 140 11.27 -31.81 -23.02
C ARG A 140 12.62 -32.40 -23.34
#